data_AF-A0AAD9ZAF2-F1
#
_entry.id   AF-A0AAD9ZAF2-F1
#
_cell.length_a   1.000
_cell.length_b   1.000
_cell.length_c   1.000
_cell.angle_alpha   90.00
_cell.angle_beta   90.00
_cell.angle_gamma   90.00
#
_symmetry.space_group_name_H-M   'P 1'
#
loop_
_entity.id
_entity.type
_entity.pdbx_description
1 polymer ?
#
loop_
_entity_poly.entity_id
_entity_poly.type
_entity_poly.pdbx_seq_one_letter_code
_entity_poly.pdbx_strand_id
1 'polypeptide(L)'
;MNFGDAWAGMMGAMTKESVFELLDYFHSQGGNFIDRANNYQNEQSESWIGDWLASRPGIRDQMVIATKYTTAFSTYKGHDGIIQSNTAGNGSKSLHTKKQREDLKKSGEGGRNMGGPSEKHLKLTDKLGEIANKKKIAITSVALAYVMHKAPYVFPIVGGRKIEHLKGNVEALGLELSDEDMSDIDNAAPFNVGFPMNFLGGPKGAKGPGDVWLTNMAGHFDYVESGKPIRPFQGRYEERGNPFAPKE
;
A
#
# COMPACT_ATOMS: atom_id res chain seq x y z
N MET A 1 -4.00 9.67 5.06
CA MET A 1 -4.69 9.54 6.37
C MET A 1 -4.26 10.59 7.39
N ASN A 2 -2.97 10.88 7.55
CA ASN A 2 -2.49 11.53 8.79
C ASN A 2 -2.50 13.07 8.81
N PHE A 3 -3.02 13.75 7.79
CA PHE A 3 -2.94 15.22 7.73
C PHE A 3 -4.13 15.83 8.48
N GLY A 4 -3.87 16.28 9.70
CA GLY A 4 -4.87 16.77 10.63
C GLY A 4 -4.51 16.44 12.07
N ASP A 5 -5.31 16.96 12.99
CA ASP A 5 -5.20 16.73 14.42
C ASP A 5 -6.48 16.09 15.02
N ALA A 6 -7.55 16.00 14.25
CA ALA A 6 -8.84 15.50 14.72
C ALA A 6 -8.81 14.06 15.29
N TRP A 7 -7.90 13.22 14.83
CA TRP A 7 -7.70 11.84 15.27
C TRP A 7 -6.41 11.67 16.11
N ALA A 8 -5.93 12.72 16.78
CA ALA A 8 -4.69 12.72 17.55
C ALA A 8 -4.54 11.51 18.48
N GLY A 9 -5.61 11.15 19.21
CA GLY A 9 -5.62 10.06 20.18
C GLY A 9 -5.50 8.65 19.57
N MET A 10 -5.76 8.48 18.26
CA MET A 10 -5.73 7.19 17.58
C MET A 10 -4.59 7.07 16.56
N MET A 11 -4.34 8.11 15.77
CA MET A 11 -3.44 8.09 14.62
C MET A 11 -2.29 9.10 14.72
N GLY A 12 -2.25 9.86 15.82
CA GLY A 12 -1.36 11.01 15.99
C GLY A 12 -1.85 12.25 15.24
N ALA A 13 -1.23 13.37 15.54
CA ALA A 13 -1.53 14.67 14.93
C ALA A 13 -0.38 15.16 14.04
N MET A 14 -0.71 16.09 13.15
CA MET A 14 0.21 16.96 12.43
C MET A 14 -0.36 18.38 12.44
N THR A 15 0.51 19.39 12.55
CA THR A 15 0.10 20.78 12.32
C THR A 15 0.00 21.04 10.82
N LYS A 16 -0.77 22.05 10.42
CA LYS A 16 -0.93 22.42 9.02
C LYS A 16 0.39 22.84 8.38
N GLU A 17 1.23 23.53 9.14
CA GLU A 17 2.58 23.94 8.74
C GLU A 17 3.44 22.72 8.43
N SER A 18 3.49 21.72 9.32
CA SER A 18 4.26 20.50 9.10
C SER A 18 3.75 19.67 7.91
N VAL A 19 2.44 19.73 7.63
CA VAL A 19 1.85 19.12 6.43
C VAL A 19 2.33 19.83 5.18
N PHE A 20 2.37 21.17 5.19
CA PHE A 20 2.82 21.96 4.04
C PHE A 20 4.31 21.73 3.77
N GLU A 21 5.15 21.71 4.79
CA GLU A 21 6.58 21.40 4.66
C GLU A 21 6.80 20.00 4.06
N LEU A 22 6.03 18.99 4.51
CA LEU A 22 6.12 17.65 3.98
C LEU A 22 5.68 17.58 2.50
N LEU A 23 4.65 18.33 2.12
CA LEU A 23 4.15 18.39 0.74
C LEU A 23 5.09 19.16 -0.18
N ASP A 24 5.68 20.25 0.30
CA ASP A 24 6.70 21.02 -0.42
C ASP A 24 7.93 20.13 -0.67
N TYR A 25 8.37 19.39 0.35
CA TYR A 25 9.44 18.41 0.17
C TYR A 25 9.05 17.33 -0.85
N PHE A 26 7.86 16.72 -0.72
CA PHE A 26 7.36 15.71 -1.66
C PHE A 26 7.36 16.18 -3.11
N HIS A 27 6.83 17.37 -3.36
CA HIS A 27 6.81 17.99 -4.69
C HIS A 27 8.23 18.29 -5.19
N SER A 28 9.12 18.79 -4.33
CA SER A 28 10.52 19.04 -4.69
C SER A 28 11.29 17.78 -5.11
N GLN A 29 10.87 16.60 -4.64
CA GLN A 29 11.44 15.31 -5.03
C GLN A 29 10.78 14.72 -6.29
N GLY A 30 9.93 15.48 -6.99
CA GLY A 30 9.20 15.04 -8.18
C GLY A 30 7.90 14.28 -7.88
N GLY A 31 7.47 14.24 -6.63
CA GLY A 31 6.21 13.61 -6.23
C GLY A 31 5.00 14.38 -6.74
N ASN A 32 4.06 13.67 -7.38
CA ASN A 32 2.88 14.30 -8.00
C ASN A 32 1.54 13.64 -7.64
N PHE A 33 1.53 12.46 -7.03
CA PHE A 33 0.29 11.74 -6.71
C PHE A 33 -0.05 11.82 -5.22
N ILE A 34 -1.23 12.32 -4.90
CA ILE A 34 -1.73 12.43 -3.51
C ILE A 34 -3.05 11.68 -3.38
N ASP A 35 -3.08 10.70 -2.48
CA ASP A 35 -4.28 9.92 -2.14
C ASP A 35 -4.93 10.37 -0.82
N ARG A 36 -6.25 10.58 -0.85
CA ARG A 36 -7.07 11.06 0.27
C ARG A 36 -8.40 10.32 0.39
N ALA A 37 -9.22 10.74 1.36
CA ALA A 37 -10.60 10.31 1.54
C ALA A 37 -11.37 11.37 2.33
N ASN A 38 -12.68 11.49 2.07
CA ASN A 38 -13.57 12.47 2.70
C ASN A 38 -13.58 12.43 4.23
N ASN A 39 -13.35 11.26 4.84
CA ASN A 39 -13.40 11.12 6.28
C ASN A 39 -12.06 11.37 6.98
N TYR A 40 -10.94 11.44 6.25
CA TYR A 40 -9.62 11.49 6.89
C TYR A 40 -9.46 12.74 7.75
N GLN A 41 -9.15 12.52 9.03
CA GLN A 41 -8.98 13.56 10.03
C GLN A 41 -10.20 14.50 10.11
N ASN A 42 -11.41 13.93 10.06
CA ASN A 42 -12.67 14.70 10.10
C ASN A 42 -12.67 15.82 9.05
N GLU A 43 -12.44 15.46 7.79
CA GLU A 43 -12.43 16.36 6.62
C GLU A 43 -11.21 17.31 6.55
N GLN A 44 -10.40 17.44 7.61
CA GLN A 44 -9.21 18.30 7.62
C GLN A 44 -8.21 17.91 6.53
N SER A 45 -8.04 16.61 6.27
CA SER A 45 -7.02 16.16 5.34
C SER A 45 -7.25 16.63 3.91
N GLU A 46 -8.49 16.80 3.45
CA GLU A 46 -8.77 17.33 2.11
C GLU A 46 -8.71 18.85 2.11
N SER A 47 -9.26 19.48 3.15
CA SER A 47 -9.24 20.94 3.33
C SER A 47 -7.81 21.48 3.29
N TRP A 48 -6.89 20.86 4.04
CA TRP A 48 -5.49 21.31 4.09
C TRP A 48 -4.74 21.07 2.78
N ILE A 49 -5.07 20.02 2.01
CA ILE A 49 -4.51 19.85 0.67
C ILE A 49 -5.01 20.97 -0.26
N GLY A 50 -6.30 21.32 -0.17
CA GLY A 50 -6.86 22.46 -0.89
C GLY A 50 -6.14 23.77 -0.56
N ASP A 51 -5.92 24.04 0.72
CA ASP A 51 -5.19 25.23 1.17
C ASP A 51 -3.72 25.24 0.72
N TRP A 52 -3.06 24.08 0.73
CA TRP A 52 -1.69 23.95 0.22
C TRP A 52 -1.63 24.27 -1.28
N LEU A 53 -2.53 23.70 -2.08
CA LEU A 53 -2.61 23.98 -3.52
C LEU A 53 -2.94 25.44 -3.82
N ALA A 54 -3.88 26.04 -3.08
CA ALA A 54 -4.29 27.43 -3.27
C ALA A 54 -3.17 28.43 -2.92
N SER A 55 -2.31 28.08 -1.96
CA SER A 55 -1.20 28.92 -1.52
C SER A 55 0.08 28.77 -2.36
N ARG A 56 0.12 27.84 -3.33
CA ARG A 56 1.22 27.70 -4.30
C ARG A 56 0.72 27.77 -5.74
N PRO A 57 0.61 28.98 -6.33
CA PRO A 57 0.21 29.13 -7.73
C PRO A 57 1.05 28.29 -8.68
N GLY A 58 0.40 27.61 -9.63
CA GLY A 58 1.06 26.77 -10.64
C GLY A 58 1.41 25.35 -10.21
N ILE A 59 1.30 24.98 -8.93
CA ILE A 59 1.49 23.59 -8.49
C ILE A 59 0.30 22.72 -8.86
N ARG A 60 -0.94 23.25 -8.82
CA ARG A 60 -2.15 22.44 -9.04
C ARG A 60 -2.11 21.62 -10.33
N ASP A 61 -1.64 22.19 -11.44
CA ASP A 61 -1.61 21.53 -12.75
C ASP A 61 -0.55 20.41 -12.83
N GLN A 62 0.36 20.35 -11.86
CA GLN A 62 1.40 19.32 -11.75
C GLN A 62 0.97 18.13 -10.88
N MET A 63 -0.18 18.22 -10.19
CA MET A 63 -0.59 17.24 -9.19
C MET A 63 -1.77 16.38 -9.67
N VAL A 64 -1.68 15.08 -9.40
CA VAL A 64 -2.75 14.10 -9.51
C VAL A 64 -3.34 13.86 -8.11
N ILE A 65 -4.58 14.30 -7.90
CA ILE A 65 -5.28 14.15 -6.62
C ILE A 65 -6.31 13.04 -6.76
N ALA A 66 -6.18 12.00 -5.94
CA ALA A 66 -7.16 10.94 -5.80
C ALA A 66 -7.85 11.05 -4.43
N THR A 67 -9.18 10.89 -4.42
CA THR A 67 -9.94 10.82 -3.17
C THR A 67 -10.98 9.70 -3.20
N LYS A 68 -11.55 9.43 -2.03
CA LYS A 68 -12.57 8.41 -1.78
C LYS A 68 -13.78 9.10 -1.17
N TYR A 69 -14.94 8.78 -1.70
CA TYR A 69 -16.23 9.20 -1.16
C TYR A 69 -16.96 7.98 -0.58
N THR A 70 -18.09 8.20 0.08
CA THR A 70 -18.94 7.20 0.79
C THR A 70 -18.47 6.75 2.17
N THR A 71 -17.27 7.09 2.65
CA THR A 71 -16.90 6.80 4.05
C THR A 71 -17.72 7.62 5.04
N ALA A 72 -17.82 7.14 6.29
CA ALA A 72 -18.70 7.72 7.30
C ALA A 72 -18.23 9.08 7.88
N PHE A 73 -18.14 10.08 7.01
CA PHE A 73 -17.31 11.28 7.19
C PHE A 73 -17.86 12.29 8.20
N SER A 74 -19.16 12.31 8.47
CA SER A 74 -19.79 13.28 9.40
C SER A 74 -20.16 12.70 10.76
N THR A 75 -19.77 11.46 11.05
CA THR A 75 -20.11 10.79 12.32
C THR A 75 -19.56 11.55 13.54
N TYR A 76 -18.48 12.30 13.38
CA TYR A 76 -17.89 13.12 14.43
C TYR A 76 -18.71 14.37 14.80
N LYS A 77 -19.70 14.78 14.00
CA LYS A 77 -20.51 16.01 14.22
C LYS A 77 -21.68 15.80 15.20
N GLY A 78 -21.89 14.59 15.72
CA GLY A 78 -23.02 14.25 16.57
C GLY A 78 -24.28 13.86 15.78
N HIS A 79 -25.28 13.32 16.48
CA HIS A 79 -26.41 12.58 15.89
C HIS A 79 -27.78 13.26 16.00
N ASP A 80 -27.84 14.51 16.46
CA ASP A 80 -29.12 15.16 16.69
C ASP A 80 -29.75 15.62 15.36
N GLY A 81 -30.77 14.90 14.92
CA GLY A 81 -31.67 15.30 13.83
C GLY A 81 -31.20 15.04 12.40
N ILE A 82 -30.03 14.41 12.18
CA ILE A 82 -29.47 14.17 10.83
C ILE A 82 -29.64 12.71 10.40
N ILE A 83 -30.21 12.50 9.20
CA ILE A 83 -30.34 11.18 8.55
C ILE A 83 -28.94 10.61 8.25
N GLN A 84 -28.52 9.64 9.08
CA GLN A 84 -27.18 9.04 9.03
C GLN A 84 -26.97 8.08 7.85
N SER A 85 -28.04 7.64 7.16
CA SER A 85 -27.92 6.73 6.01
C SER A 85 -27.12 7.33 4.85
N ASN A 86 -27.08 8.66 4.76
CA ASN A 86 -26.34 9.38 3.72
C ASN A 86 -24.87 9.63 4.11
N THR A 87 -24.50 9.29 5.35
CA THR A 87 -23.20 9.60 5.94
C THR A 87 -22.52 8.35 6.51
N ALA A 88 -22.96 7.16 6.09
CA ALA A 88 -22.38 5.88 6.44
C ALA A 88 -21.94 5.13 5.16
N GLY A 89 -20.86 4.36 5.26
CA GLY A 89 -20.35 3.52 4.17
C GLY A 89 -21.39 2.60 3.57
N ASN A 90 -21.38 2.45 2.25
CA ASN A 90 -22.18 1.47 1.50
C ASN A 90 -21.70 0.02 1.68
N GLY A 91 -20.96 -0.28 2.76
CA GLY A 91 -20.43 -1.61 3.02
C GLY A 91 -21.52 -2.57 3.47
N SER A 92 -21.56 -3.77 2.89
CA SER A 92 -22.44 -4.88 3.29
C SER A 92 -22.38 -5.20 4.79
N LYS A 93 -21.27 -4.85 5.46
CA LYS A 93 -21.06 -4.97 6.91
C LYS A 93 -21.98 -4.08 7.77
N SER A 94 -22.57 -3.04 7.19
CA SER A 94 -23.55 -2.17 7.86
C SER A 94 -24.99 -2.63 7.62
N LEU A 95 -25.21 -3.60 6.73
CA LEU A 95 -26.52 -4.11 6.32
C LEU A 95 -26.84 -5.46 6.98
N HIS A 96 -26.67 -5.54 8.30
CA HIS A 96 -27.05 -6.73 9.06
C HIS A 96 -28.36 -6.49 9.81
N THR A 97 -29.31 -7.41 9.67
CA THR A 97 -30.49 -7.49 10.54
C THR A 97 -30.06 -7.74 11.99
N LYS A 98 -30.96 -7.45 12.95
CA LYS A 98 -30.69 -7.69 14.39
C LYS A 98 -30.23 -9.14 14.65
N LYS A 99 -30.90 -10.11 14.02
CA LYS A 99 -30.56 -11.53 14.08
C LYS A 99 -29.16 -11.82 13.53
N GLN A 100 -28.82 -11.31 12.34
CA GLN A 100 -27.48 -11.48 11.75
C GLN A 100 -26.36 -10.88 12.62
N ARG A 101 -26.61 -9.75 13.30
CA ARG A 101 -25.62 -9.18 14.25
C ARG A 101 -25.43 -10.05 15.48
N GLU A 102 -26.49 -10.65 16.00
CA GLU A 102 -26.44 -11.56 17.14
C GLU A 102 -25.75 -12.89 16.77
N ASP A 103 -25.98 -13.39 15.56
CA ASP A 103 -25.34 -14.60 15.03
C ASP A 103 -23.84 -14.37 14.77
N LEU A 104 -23.45 -13.22 14.21
CA LEU A 104 -22.04 -12.83 14.03
C LEU A 104 -21.30 -12.72 15.38
N LYS A 105 -21.95 -12.15 16.41
CA LYS A 105 -21.39 -12.10 17.77
C LYS A 105 -21.18 -13.48 18.40
N LYS A 106 -22.06 -14.45 18.10
CA LYS A 106 -21.95 -15.84 18.57
C LYS A 106 -20.92 -16.65 17.79
N SER A 107 -20.69 -16.31 16.52
CA SER A 107 -19.74 -17.00 15.63
C SER A 107 -18.26 -16.72 15.95
N GLY A 108 -17.95 -15.77 16.84
CA GLY A 108 -16.57 -15.39 17.15
C GLY A 108 -15.87 -14.60 16.04
N GLU A 109 -16.57 -14.25 14.94
CA GLU A 109 -16.09 -13.28 13.94
C GLU A 109 -16.17 -11.84 14.48
N GLY A 110 -15.49 -11.61 15.60
CA GLY A 110 -15.22 -10.28 16.12
C GLY A 110 -14.32 -9.54 15.14
N GLY A 111 -14.69 -8.30 14.82
CA GLY A 111 -13.88 -7.42 13.98
C GLY A 111 -12.41 -7.34 14.41
N ARG A 112 -11.56 -6.89 13.48
CA ARG A 112 -10.10 -6.90 13.58
C ARG A 112 -9.61 -6.39 14.94
N ASN A 113 -9.17 -7.32 15.78
CA ASN A 113 -8.27 -7.01 16.87
C ASN A 113 -6.90 -6.81 16.21
N MET A 114 -6.41 -5.57 16.16
CA MET A 114 -5.09 -5.25 15.59
C MET A 114 -4.02 -5.65 16.60
N GLY A 115 -3.97 -6.94 16.95
CA GLY A 115 -2.95 -7.51 17.82
C GLY A 115 -1.55 -7.17 17.33
N GLY A 116 -0.58 -7.26 18.23
CA GLY A 116 0.83 -7.02 17.91
C GLY A 116 1.36 -7.95 16.80
N PRO A 117 2.57 -7.67 16.29
CA PRO A 117 3.18 -8.50 15.26
C PRO A 117 3.26 -9.96 15.70
N SER A 118 2.77 -10.87 14.86
CA SER A 118 2.91 -12.32 15.07
C SER A 118 4.37 -12.74 14.91
N GLU A 119 4.73 -13.94 15.36
CA GLU A 119 6.06 -14.51 15.15
C GLU A 119 6.48 -14.51 13.66
N LYS A 120 5.52 -14.70 12.74
CA LYS A 120 5.77 -14.60 11.30
C LYS A 120 6.17 -13.19 10.87
N HIS A 121 5.55 -12.16 11.46
CA HIS A 121 5.89 -10.76 11.18
C HIS A 121 7.29 -10.41 11.70
N LEU A 122 7.68 -10.98 12.85
CA LEU A 122 9.01 -10.77 13.43
C LEU A 122 10.09 -11.37 12.51
N LYS A 123 9.94 -12.65 12.10
CA LYS A 123 10.88 -13.30 11.16
C LYS A 123 11.05 -12.54 9.86
N LEU A 124 9.95 -12.02 9.30
CA LEU A 124 9.98 -11.19 8.11
C LEU A 124 10.75 -9.88 8.35
N THR A 125 10.49 -9.22 9.48
CA THR A 125 11.15 -7.96 9.84
C THR A 125 12.65 -8.16 10.06
N ASP A 126 13.05 -9.26 10.72
CA ASP A 126 14.46 -9.61 10.92
C ASP A 126 15.17 -9.78 9.57
N LYS A 127 14.54 -10.50 8.63
CA LYS A 127 15.12 -10.70 7.30
C LYS A 127 15.23 -9.40 6.49
N LEU A 128 14.22 -8.53 6.56
CA LEU A 128 14.29 -7.20 5.96
C LEU A 128 15.42 -6.37 6.60
N GLY A 129 15.63 -6.51 7.91
CA GLY A 129 16.72 -5.86 8.65
C GLY A 129 18.11 -6.33 8.24
N GLU A 130 18.31 -7.63 8.01
CA GLU A 130 19.57 -8.18 7.49
C GLU A 130 19.94 -7.56 6.13
N ILE A 131 18.98 -7.50 5.21
CA ILE A 131 19.16 -6.91 3.87
C ILE A 131 19.42 -5.40 3.98
N ALA A 132 18.66 -4.71 4.83
CA ALA A 132 18.83 -3.28 5.09
C ALA A 132 20.24 -2.96 5.61
N ASN A 133 20.74 -3.75 6.57
CA ASN A 133 22.09 -3.62 7.12
C ASN A 133 23.17 -3.89 6.06
N LYS A 134 23.02 -4.96 5.26
CA LYS A 134 23.95 -5.32 4.18
C LYS A 134 24.07 -4.19 3.15
N LYS A 135 22.95 -3.56 2.79
CA LYS A 135 22.88 -2.49 1.79
C LYS A 135 23.03 -1.07 2.38
N LYS A 136 23.11 -0.93 3.71
CA LYS A 136 23.20 0.35 4.45
C LYS A 136 22.08 1.34 4.11
N ILE A 137 20.85 0.85 4.07
CA ILE A 137 19.65 1.61 3.73
C ILE A 137 18.57 1.41 4.79
N ALA A 138 17.51 2.24 4.78
CA ALA A 138 16.40 2.05 5.70
C ALA A 138 15.62 0.76 5.39
N ILE A 139 15.21 0.05 6.45
CA ILE A 139 14.38 -1.17 6.35
C ILE A 139 13.06 -0.93 5.61
N THR A 140 12.49 0.27 5.76
CA THR A 140 11.28 0.70 5.04
C THR A 140 11.52 0.78 3.54
N SER A 141 12.72 1.18 3.12
CA SER A 141 13.09 1.23 1.70
C SER A 141 13.16 -0.17 1.09
N VAL A 142 13.73 -1.15 1.83
CA VAL A 142 13.74 -2.56 1.43
C VAL A 142 12.32 -3.11 1.30
N ALA A 143 11.44 -2.81 2.26
CA ALA A 143 10.05 -3.27 2.23
C ALA A 143 9.27 -2.70 1.02
N LEU A 144 9.47 -1.43 0.69
CA LEU A 144 8.84 -0.80 -0.47
C LEU A 144 9.38 -1.37 -1.79
N ALA A 145 10.70 -1.53 -1.90
CA ALA A 145 11.31 -2.16 -3.06
C ALA A 145 10.79 -3.59 -3.24
N TYR A 146 10.72 -4.37 -2.16
CA TYR A 146 10.18 -5.74 -2.18
C TYR A 146 8.78 -5.80 -2.80
N VAL A 147 7.86 -4.91 -2.38
CA VAL A 147 6.50 -4.85 -2.95
C VAL A 147 6.51 -4.48 -4.43
N MET A 148 7.37 -3.53 -4.84
CA MET A 148 7.51 -3.15 -6.26
C MET A 148 8.12 -4.28 -7.11
N HIS A 149 8.92 -5.18 -6.52
CA HIS A 149 9.54 -6.32 -7.20
C HIS A 149 8.61 -7.55 -7.28
N LYS A 150 7.36 -7.47 -6.82
CA LYS A 150 6.40 -8.59 -6.91
C LYS A 150 5.62 -8.66 -8.20
N ALA A 151 5.28 -7.52 -8.78
CA ALA A 151 4.42 -7.43 -9.95
C ALA A 151 4.66 -6.12 -10.71
N PRO A 152 4.37 -6.06 -12.01
CA PRO A 152 4.42 -4.83 -12.78
C PRO A 152 3.35 -3.85 -12.29
N TYR A 153 3.59 -2.55 -12.51
CA TYR A 153 2.63 -1.47 -12.25
C TYR A 153 2.15 -1.38 -10.80
N VAL A 154 3.02 -1.75 -9.86
CA VAL A 154 2.78 -1.57 -8.42
C VAL A 154 3.31 -0.20 -8.01
N PHE A 155 2.40 0.66 -7.55
CA PHE A 155 2.70 2.01 -7.05
C PHE A 155 2.35 2.09 -5.56
N PRO A 156 3.32 1.90 -4.64
CA PRO A 156 3.02 1.92 -3.22
C PRO A 156 2.51 3.28 -2.75
N ILE A 157 1.32 3.31 -2.15
CA ILE A 157 0.81 4.51 -1.48
C ILE A 157 1.41 4.56 -0.08
N VAL A 158 2.35 5.48 0.11
CA VAL A 158 3.08 5.62 1.37
C VAL A 158 2.43 6.65 2.29
N GLY A 159 2.30 6.29 3.57
CA GLY A 159 1.86 7.19 4.63
C GLY A 159 3.03 7.58 5.53
N GLY A 160 3.17 8.87 5.82
CA GLY A 160 4.19 9.37 6.75
C GLY A 160 3.73 10.67 7.41
N ARG A 161 4.33 10.98 8.56
CA ARG A 161 4.18 12.27 9.27
C ARG A 161 5.50 13.05 9.35
N LYS A 162 6.58 12.46 8.84
CA LYS A 162 7.96 12.92 9.00
C LYS A 162 8.66 12.88 7.65
N ILE A 163 9.44 13.92 7.35
CA ILE A 163 10.21 14.03 6.11
C ILE A 163 11.23 12.89 6.02
N GLU A 164 11.79 12.45 7.15
CA GLU A 164 12.76 11.34 7.21
C GLU A 164 12.18 10.03 6.67
N HIS A 165 10.89 9.77 6.91
CA HIS A 165 10.23 8.59 6.36
C HIS A 165 10.08 8.73 4.84
N LEU A 166 9.81 9.94 4.36
CA LEU A 166 9.67 10.20 2.93
C LEU A 166 11.00 10.06 2.20
N LYS A 167 12.12 10.46 2.81
CA LYS A 167 13.48 10.21 2.29
C LYS A 167 13.72 8.72 2.02
N GLY A 168 13.43 7.86 2.99
CA GLY A 168 13.54 6.41 2.80
C GLY A 168 12.62 5.88 1.69
N ASN A 169 11.40 6.42 1.56
CA ASN A 169 10.50 6.03 0.48
C ASN A 169 11.05 6.41 -0.91
N VAL A 170 11.71 7.57 -1.03
CA VAL A 170 12.35 8.01 -2.28
C VAL A 170 13.55 7.13 -2.60
N GLU A 171 14.39 6.81 -1.60
CA GLU A 171 15.52 5.87 -1.77
C GLU A 171 15.07 4.50 -2.30
N ALA A 172 13.89 4.03 -1.89
CA ALA A 172 13.34 2.75 -2.35
C ALA A 172 13.12 2.69 -3.86
N LEU A 173 12.91 3.82 -4.53
CA LEU A 173 12.66 3.88 -5.98
C LEU A 173 13.87 3.47 -6.81
N GLY A 174 15.08 3.68 -6.28
CA GLY A 174 16.34 3.29 -6.92
C GLY A 174 16.87 1.93 -6.48
N LEU A 175 16.20 1.27 -5.52
CA LEU A 175 16.70 0.05 -4.91
C LEU A 175 16.32 -1.19 -5.72
N GLU A 176 17.32 -1.84 -6.31
CA GLU A 176 17.14 -3.16 -6.91
C GLU A 176 17.44 -4.28 -5.88
N LEU A 177 16.46 -5.17 -5.73
CA LEU A 177 16.61 -6.40 -4.95
C LEU A 177 16.99 -7.54 -5.89
N SER A 178 18.01 -8.30 -5.50
CA SER A 178 18.39 -9.50 -6.26
C SER A 178 17.32 -10.58 -6.13
N ASP A 179 17.33 -11.56 -7.04
CA ASP A 179 16.43 -12.71 -6.94
C ASP A 179 16.68 -13.52 -5.65
N GLU A 180 17.92 -13.49 -5.13
CA GLU A 180 18.29 -14.04 -3.83
C GLU A 180 17.66 -13.24 -2.68
N ASP A 181 17.78 -11.90 -2.68
CA ASP A 181 17.13 -11.03 -1.68
C ASP A 181 15.62 -11.30 -1.65
N MET A 182 14.99 -11.41 -2.82
CA MET A 182 13.55 -11.69 -2.96
C MET A 182 13.18 -13.08 -2.41
N SER A 183 13.95 -14.10 -2.76
CA SER A 183 13.75 -15.48 -2.29
C SER A 183 13.92 -15.57 -0.76
N ASP A 184 14.92 -14.89 -0.21
CA ASP A 184 15.18 -14.87 1.23
C ASP A 184 14.02 -14.26 2.02
N ILE A 185 13.46 -13.14 1.52
CA ILE A 185 12.28 -12.52 2.12
C ILE A 185 11.06 -13.44 2.00
N ASP A 186 10.83 -14.06 0.84
CA ASP A 186 9.70 -14.97 0.61
C ASP A 186 9.72 -16.20 1.52
N ASN A 187 10.92 -16.73 1.79
CA ASN A 187 11.08 -17.92 2.61
C ASN A 187 11.15 -17.59 4.12
N ALA A 188 11.19 -16.31 4.52
CA ALA A 188 11.29 -15.89 5.92
C ALA A 188 10.08 -16.33 6.76
N ALA A 189 8.91 -16.46 6.15
CA ALA A 189 7.72 -17.00 6.78
C ALA A 189 7.01 -17.97 5.83
N PRO A 190 6.72 -19.22 6.25
CA PRO A 190 6.04 -20.18 5.39
C PRO A 190 4.64 -19.68 5.04
N PHE A 191 4.41 -19.46 3.76
CA PHE A 191 3.09 -19.21 3.19
C PHE A 191 2.45 -20.55 2.82
N ASN A 192 1.30 -20.84 3.43
CA ASN A 192 0.52 -22.01 3.05
C ASN A 192 -0.50 -21.57 1.99
N VAL A 193 -0.28 -21.97 0.74
CA VAL A 193 -1.18 -21.69 -0.40
C VAL A 193 -2.56 -22.34 -0.24
N GLY A 194 -2.69 -23.35 0.63
CA GLY A 194 -3.95 -24.05 0.93
C GLY A 194 -4.41 -25.00 -0.17
N PHE A 195 -5.44 -25.79 0.13
CA PHE A 195 -6.12 -26.64 -0.86
C PHE A 195 -7.04 -25.78 -1.75
N PRO A 196 -7.16 -26.04 -3.07
CA PRO A 196 -6.52 -27.13 -3.83
C PRO A 196 -5.12 -26.80 -4.37
N MET A 197 -4.62 -25.58 -4.15
CA MET A 197 -3.37 -25.12 -4.76
C MET A 197 -2.14 -25.94 -4.32
N ASN A 198 -2.10 -26.37 -3.07
CA ASN A 198 -1.04 -27.23 -2.55
C ASN A 198 -1.08 -28.67 -3.10
N PHE A 199 -2.26 -29.16 -3.46
CA PHE A 199 -2.48 -30.48 -4.05
C PHE A 199 -2.10 -30.48 -5.54
N LEU A 200 -2.42 -29.39 -6.25
CA LEU A 200 -2.16 -29.27 -7.68
C LEU A 200 -0.71 -28.87 -8.00
N GLY A 201 -0.12 -27.96 -7.23
CA GLY A 201 1.20 -27.37 -7.50
C GLY A 201 2.23 -27.53 -6.36
N GLY A 202 1.98 -28.41 -5.40
CA GLY A 202 2.89 -28.64 -4.27
C GLY A 202 2.93 -27.49 -3.25
N PRO A 203 3.90 -27.50 -2.30
CA PRO A 203 3.91 -26.57 -1.15
C PRO A 203 3.94 -25.08 -1.50
N LYS A 204 4.49 -24.73 -2.68
CA LYS A 204 4.58 -23.34 -3.17
C LYS A 204 3.43 -22.94 -4.10
N GLY A 205 2.53 -23.88 -4.40
CA GLY A 205 1.49 -23.72 -5.42
C GLY A 205 2.06 -23.69 -6.85
N ALA A 206 1.15 -23.64 -7.82
CA ALA A 206 1.50 -23.53 -9.23
C ALA A 206 1.58 -22.05 -9.64
N LYS A 207 2.64 -21.67 -10.38
CA LYS A 207 2.77 -20.33 -10.99
C LYS A 207 2.17 -20.28 -12.39
N GLY A 208 2.13 -21.42 -13.08
CA GLY A 208 1.44 -21.57 -14.35
C GLY A 208 0.90 -22.99 -14.56
N PRO A 209 0.18 -23.23 -15.67
CA PRO A 209 -0.33 -24.55 -16.04
C PRO A 209 0.76 -25.62 -16.09
N GLY A 210 2.02 -25.29 -16.37
CA GLY A 210 3.12 -26.25 -16.38
C GLY A 210 3.49 -26.82 -15.00
N ASP A 211 3.17 -26.10 -13.91
CA ASP A 211 3.49 -26.53 -12.54
C ASP A 211 2.41 -27.43 -11.94
N VAL A 212 1.25 -27.55 -12.60
CA VAL A 212 0.16 -28.41 -12.15
C VAL A 212 0.38 -29.83 -12.70
N TRP A 213 0.47 -30.82 -11.80
CA TRP A 213 0.78 -32.19 -12.24
C TRP A 213 -0.28 -32.78 -13.17
N LEU A 214 -1.56 -32.44 -12.98
CA LEU A 214 -2.67 -32.90 -13.83
C LEU A 214 -2.59 -32.39 -15.26
N THR A 215 -2.24 -31.12 -15.45
CA THR A 215 -2.07 -30.51 -16.77
C THR A 215 -0.80 -31.02 -17.43
N ASN A 216 0.29 -31.21 -16.68
CA ASN A 216 1.52 -31.78 -17.21
C ASN A 216 1.30 -33.23 -17.73
N MET A 217 0.40 -33.99 -17.10
CA MET A 217 -0.04 -35.30 -17.62
C MET A 217 -0.91 -35.21 -18.88
N ALA A 218 -1.64 -34.12 -19.08
CA ALA A 218 -2.56 -33.96 -20.20
C ALA A 218 -1.88 -33.49 -21.50
N GLY A 219 -0.69 -32.90 -21.41
CA GLY A 219 0.11 -32.49 -22.56
C GLY A 219 0.96 -31.26 -22.31
N HIS A 220 1.56 -30.74 -23.39
CA HIS A 220 2.26 -29.46 -23.36
C HIS A 220 1.25 -28.31 -23.44
N PHE A 221 1.32 -27.38 -22.51
CA PHE A 221 0.48 -26.18 -22.48
C PHE A 221 1.36 -24.95 -22.65
N ASP A 222 1.22 -24.26 -23.77
CA ASP A 222 1.73 -22.90 -23.92
C ASP A 222 0.85 -21.95 -23.11
N TYR A 223 1.48 -21.04 -22.38
CA TYR A 223 0.78 -20.00 -21.63
C TYR A 223 1.58 -18.70 -21.63
N VAL A 224 0.86 -17.60 -21.50
CA VAL A 224 1.48 -16.28 -21.36
C VAL A 224 2.00 -16.14 -19.93
N GLU A 225 3.31 -15.95 -19.78
CA GLU A 225 3.90 -15.65 -18.48
C GLU A 225 3.27 -14.39 -17.89
N SER A 226 3.07 -14.39 -16.57
CA SER A 226 2.67 -13.18 -15.86
C SER A 226 3.72 -12.09 -16.07
N GLY A 227 3.26 -10.85 -16.22
CA GLY A 227 4.16 -9.70 -16.37
C GLY A 227 5.16 -9.64 -15.22
N LYS A 228 6.43 -9.37 -15.55
CA LYS A 228 7.53 -9.25 -14.58
C LYS A 228 7.55 -7.85 -13.96
N PRO A 229 8.05 -7.70 -12.73
CA PRO A 229 8.20 -6.37 -12.11
C PRO A 229 9.06 -5.46 -12.97
N ILE A 230 8.71 -4.17 -12.97
CA ILE A 230 9.53 -3.14 -13.61
C ILE A 230 10.70 -2.84 -12.66
N ARG A 231 11.92 -3.18 -13.09
CA ARG A 231 13.12 -2.93 -12.28
C ARG A 231 13.50 -1.43 -12.31
N PRO A 232 14.07 -0.90 -11.22
CA PRO A 232 14.62 0.45 -11.22
C PRO A 232 15.64 0.63 -12.34
N PHE A 233 15.67 1.84 -12.92
CA PHE A 233 16.69 2.16 -13.91
C PHE A 233 18.04 2.34 -13.22
N GLN A 234 19.05 1.60 -13.67
CA GLN A 234 20.43 1.72 -13.20
C GLN A 234 21.19 2.71 -14.10
N GLY A 235 21.29 3.97 -13.69
CA GLY A 235 22.01 5.03 -14.44
C GLY A 235 21.41 6.42 -14.22
N ARG A 236 21.95 7.45 -14.89
CA ARG A 236 21.34 8.80 -14.85
C ARG A 236 20.06 8.83 -15.68
N TYR A 237 19.02 9.50 -15.21
CA TYR A 237 17.74 9.58 -15.94
C TYR A 237 17.92 10.07 -17.39
N GLU A 238 18.87 10.97 -17.62
CA GLU A 238 19.23 11.50 -18.95
C GLU A 238 19.77 10.41 -19.91
N GLU A 239 20.33 9.33 -19.35
CA GLU A 239 20.89 8.20 -20.08
C GLU A 239 19.84 7.08 -20.32
N ARG A 240 18.61 7.23 -19.80
CA ARG A 240 17.57 6.18 -19.81
C ARG A 240 17.04 5.82 -21.20
N GLY A 241 17.40 6.59 -22.23
CA GLY A 241 16.83 6.46 -23.58
C GLY A 241 15.31 6.67 -23.57
N ASN A 242 14.68 6.70 -24.74
CA ASN A 242 13.21 6.65 -24.80
C ASN A 242 12.77 5.18 -24.59
N PRO A 243 12.12 4.82 -23.46
CA PRO A 243 11.69 3.44 -23.21
C PRO A 243 10.57 2.98 -24.17
N PHE A 244 9.98 3.92 -24.92
CA PHE A 244 8.98 3.67 -25.96
C PHE A 244 9.58 3.77 -27.37
N ALA A 245 10.90 3.89 -27.51
CA ALA A 245 11.53 3.78 -28.82
C ALA A 245 11.20 2.39 -29.41
N PRO A 246 10.87 2.29 -30.70
CA PRO A 246 10.79 1.00 -31.38
C PRO A 246 12.10 0.25 -31.17
N LYS A 247 12.02 -1.02 -30.76
CA LYS A 247 13.20 -1.88 -30.79
C LYS A 247 13.46 -2.25 -32.25
N GLU A 248 14.67 -1.95 -32.74
CA GLU A 248 15.16 -2.39 -34.05
C GLU A 248 15.27 -3.92 -34.13
#